data_AF-A0A353EPC2-F1
#
_entry.id   AF-A0A353EPC2-F1
#
_cell.length_a   1.000
_cell.length_b   1.000
_cell.length_c   1.000
_cell.angle_alpha   90.00
_cell.angle_beta   90.00
_cell.angle_gamma   90.00
#
_symmetry.space_group_name_H-M   'P 1'
#
loop_
_entity.id
_entity.type
_entity.pdbx_description
1 polymer ?
#
loop_
_entity_poly.entity_id
_entity_poly.type
_entity_poly.pdbx_seq_one_letter_code
_entity_poly.pdbx_strand_id
1 'polypeptide(L)'
;MKKLLSKNQWYESQPNKPHSGAEGEAPAALPMEGATRAPRIEWANFLFITLTPVVAIVGTIWTLKNNGFFPETLVWTVVMMFLTGLGITAGYHRLFSHRSYKTTWFVKLMYLLFGGAAFEGSAREWCCAHRKHHRFVDQEGDPYNIKRGFWYAHVGWVVLKADQSDESNIPDLKNDKWVLFQDRFYIPLAAMVGIFMPAFVALIWGDFFGGLFIAGFVRLVLNHHFTFFINSYCHFFGKQPYSDKNTARDSTFISFFTYGEGYHNFHHAFEGDYRNGVRFFDFDPGKWLIWGLSKMGWAFNLKKVNSLRILATRLAMDEMRLQKKWERQAKYREEWQAFVLRTRNKILKAQERFIELKAEYQQMKQDRIDLVHERVVHLQHEMKRVKEELRLGLQEWKFLIRGQYVLVPIKIG
;
A
#
# COMPACT_ATOMS: atom_id res chain seq x y z
N MET A 1 4.20 -43.43 12.21
CA MET A 1 4.55 -42.56 11.06
C MET A 1 3.81 -43.00 9.78
N LYS A 2 2.45 -43.04 9.80
CA LYS A 2 1.62 -43.49 8.65
C LYS A 2 0.19 -42.93 8.67
N LYS A 3 -0.02 -41.69 9.15
CA LYS A 3 -1.37 -41.08 9.23
C LYS A 3 -1.42 -39.54 9.10
N LEU A 4 -0.54 -38.95 8.29
CA LEU A 4 -0.53 -37.49 8.03
C LEU A 4 -0.32 -37.10 6.54
N LEU A 5 -0.60 -38.00 5.58
CA LEU A 5 -0.42 -37.75 4.14
C LEU A 5 -1.71 -37.87 3.32
N SER A 6 -2.83 -37.26 3.75
CA SER A 6 -4.08 -37.30 2.97
C SER A 6 -4.82 -35.96 2.83
N LYS A 7 -4.12 -34.82 2.80
CA LYS A 7 -4.77 -33.50 2.60
C LYS A 7 -4.05 -32.54 1.63
N ASN A 8 -3.38 -33.07 0.60
CA ASN A 8 -2.84 -32.27 -0.52
C ASN A 8 -3.42 -32.72 -1.87
N GLN A 9 -4.75 -32.69 -2.01
CA GLN A 9 -5.42 -32.76 -3.31
C GLN A 9 -6.30 -31.52 -3.48
N TRP A 10 -5.69 -30.40 -3.90
CA TRP A 10 -6.37 -29.31 -4.61
C TRP A 10 -5.31 -28.47 -5.34
N TYR A 11 -4.84 -28.94 -6.49
CA TYR A 11 -4.23 -28.13 -7.54
C TYR A 11 -4.28 -28.90 -8.88
N GLU A 12 -5.50 -29.21 -9.32
CA GLU A 12 -5.79 -29.47 -10.73
C GLU A 12 -6.76 -28.39 -11.19
N SER A 13 -6.25 -27.41 -11.93
CA SER A 13 -7.09 -26.52 -12.72
C SER A 13 -7.66 -27.32 -13.87
N GLN A 14 -8.89 -27.81 -13.73
CA GLN A 14 -9.63 -28.31 -14.89
C GLN A 14 -9.89 -27.15 -15.87
N PRO A 15 -9.73 -27.36 -17.18
CA PRO A 15 -10.17 -26.38 -18.16
C PRO A 15 -11.70 -26.31 -18.12
N ASN A 16 -12.24 -25.12 -17.82
CA ASN A 16 -13.68 -24.88 -17.88
C ASN A 16 -14.21 -25.26 -19.26
N LYS A 17 -15.05 -26.30 -19.32
CA LYS A 17 -15.94 -26.52 -20.47
C LYS A 17 -17.01 -25.43 -20.47
N PRO A 18 -17.43 -24.94 -21.65
CA PRO A 18 -18.47 -23.93 -21.74
C PRO A 18 -19.81 -24.57 -21.33
N HIS A 19 -20.43 -24.05 -20.28
CA HIS A 19 -21.83 -24.35 -19.99
C HIS A 19 -22.69 -23.55 -20.97
N SER A 20 -23.27 -24.27 -21.92
CA SER A 20 -24.45 -23.86 -22.69
C SER A 20 -25.67 -23.84 -21.76
N GLY A 21 -26.27 -22.68 -21.53
CA GLY A 21 -27.50 -22.57 -20.75
C GLY A 21 -27.95 -21.13 -20.57
N ALA A 22 -28.92 -20.74 -21.41
CA ALA A 22 -29.77 -19.55 -21.34
C ALA A 22 -29.06 -18.20 -21.27
N GLU A 23 -29.03 -17.52 -22.43
CA GLU A 23 -28.89 -16.07 -22.53
C GLU A 23 -30.03 -15.39 -21.75
N GLY A 24 -29.82 -15.18 -20.46
CA GLY A 24 -30.55 -14.16 -19.71
C GLY A 24 -29.91 -12.82 -20.05
N GLU A 25 -30.63 -12.00 -20.82
CA GLU A 25 -30.27 -10.60 -21.05
C GLU A 25 -29.82 -9.97 -19.73
N ALA A 26 -28.62 -9.38 -19.74
CA ALA A 26 -28.22 -8.47 -18.67
C ALA A 26 -29.37 -7.44 -18.52
N PRO A 27 -29.86 -7.17 -17.29
CA PRO A 27 -30.92 -6.19 -17.13
C PRO A 27 -30.42 -4.89 -17.76
N ALA A 28 -31.18 -4.41 -18.76
CA ALA A 28 -30.89 -3.17 -19.46
C ALA A 28 -30.54 -2.11 -18.42
N ALA A 29 -29.39 -1.46 -18.58
CA ALA A 29 -29.01 -0.36 -17.73
C ALA A 29 -30.15 0.66 -17.77
N LEU A 30 -30.87 0.80 -16.65
CA LEU A 30 -31.92 1.80 -16.53
C LEU A 30 -31.25 3.15 -16.77
N PRO A 31 -31.70 3.94 -17.77
CA PRO A 31 -31.19 5.27 -17.94
C PRO A 31 -31.60 6.08 -16.72
N MET A 32 -30.61 6.54 -15.95
CA MET A 32 -30.83 7.47 -14.86
C MET A 32 -31.24 8.82 -15.45
N GLU A 33 -32.55 9.01 -15.65
CA GLU A 33 -33.16 10.34 -15.67
C GLU A 33 -32.99 10.96 -14.27
N GLY A 34 -31.97 11.82 -14.10
CA GLY A 34 -31.68 12.36 -12.78
C GLY A 34 -30.46 13.26 -12.66
N ALA A 35 -30.44 14.36 -13.42
CA ALA A 35 -29.70 15.59 -13.14
C ALA A 35 -28.16 15.56 -13.20
N THR A 36 -27.63 16.02 -14.34
CA THR A 36 -26.34 16.72 -14.46
C THR A 36 -26.37 18.03 -13.64
N ARG A 37 -26.45 17.93 -12.31
CA ARG A 37 -26.16 19.09 -11.45
C ARG A 37 -24.66 19.32 -11.49
N ALA A 38 -24.26 20.54 -11.87
CA ALA A 38 -22.88 20.98 -11.75
C ALA A 38 -22.35 20.63 -10.35
N PRO A 39 -21.11 20.13 -10.23
CA PRO A 39 -20.56 19.71 -8.95
C PRO A 39 -20.57 20.90 -7.98
N ARG A 40 -21.19 20.72 -6.82
CA ARG A 40 -21.30 21.77 -5.78
C ARG A 40 -19.98 21.85 -5.01
N ILE A 41 -19.56 23.06 -4.68
CA ILE A 41 -18.35 23.28 -3.88
C ILE A 41 -18.65 23.02 -2.40
N GLU A 42 -17.81 22.25 -1.74
CA GLU A 42 -17.75 22.14 -0.28
C GLU A 42 -16.94 23.32 0.27
N TRP A 43 -17.62 24.43 0.55
CA TRP A 43 -16.99 25.69 0.92
C TRP A 43 -16.06 25.60 2.14
N ALA A 44 -16.40 24.77 3.13
CA ALA A 44 -15.54 24.56 4.30
C ALA A 44 -14.19 23.95 3.89
N ASN A 45 -14.20 22.89 3.09
CA ASN A 45 -13.00 22.23 2.58
C ASN A 45 -12.21 23.15 1.64
N PHE A 46 -12.91 23.85 0.75
CA PHE A 46 -12.31 24.81 -0.17
C PHE A 46 -11.54 25.90 0.58
N LEU A 47 -12.19 26.54 1.55
CA LEU A 47 -11.56 27.57 2.38
C LEU A 47 -10.41 26.99 3.19
N PHE A 48 -10.56 25.80 3.77
CA PHE A 48 -9.51 25.17 4.56
C PHE A 48 -8.25 24.88 3.73
N ILE A 49 -8.40 24.22 2.57
CA ILE A 49 -7.28 23.89 1.67
C ILE A 49 -6.65 25.15 1.05
N THR A 50 -7.42 26.23 0.85
CA THR A 50 -6.89 27.47 0.27
C THR A 50 -6.24 28.38 1.31
N LEU A 51 -6.78 28.47 2.53
CA LEU A 51 -6.29 29.37 3.57
C LEU A 51 -5.12 28.77 4.37
N THR A 52 -5.06 27.45 4.54
CA THR A 52 -3.97 26.83 5.32
C THR A 52 -2.58 27.07 4.74
N PRO A 53 -2.32 27.03 3.41
CA PRO A 53 -1.04 27.46 2.85
C PRO A 53 -0.73 28.94 3.08
N VAL A 54 -1.75 29.80 3.01
CA VAL A 54 -1.59 31.24 3.28
C VAL A 54 -1.14 31.46 4.73
N VAL A 55 -1.81 30.81 5.69
CA VAL A 55 -1.44 30.86 7.11
C VAL A 55 -0.04 30.29 7.33
N ALA A 56 0.29 29.17 6.69
CA ALA A 56 1.61 28.55 6.77
C ALA A 56 2.72 29.49 6.28
N ILE A 57 2.53 30.11 5.11
CA ILE A 57 3.54 31.02 4.50
C ILE A 57 3.68 32.30 5.32
N VAL A 58 2.58 32.99 5.60
CA VAL A 58 2.59 34.27 6.33
C VAL A 58 3.11 34.06 7.76
N GLY A 59 2.63 33.02 8.44
CA GLY A 59 3.06 32.67 9.79
C GLY A 59 4.53 32.28 9.86
N THR A 60 5.05 31.54 8.88
CA THR A 60 6.48 31.21 8.79
C THR A 60 7.34 32.46 8.58
N ILE A 61 6.97 33.33 7.63
CA ILE A 61 7.69 34.60 7.39
C ILE A 61 7.70 35.46 8.66
N TRP A 62 6.55 35.58 9.32
CA TRP A 62 6.45 36.33 10.56
C TRP A 62 7.33 35.71 11.67
N THR A 63 7.31 34.39 11.83
CA THR A 63 8.13 33.69 12.83
C THR A 63 9.61 33.89 12.59
N LEU A 64 10.08 33.69 11.35
CA LEU A 64 11.49 33.85 11.02
C LEU A 64 12.00 35.28 11.22
N LYS A 65 11.12 36.29 11.04
CA LYS A 65 11.46 37.70 11.28
C LYS A 65 11.49 38.09 12.76
N ASN A 66 10.59 37.55 13.58
CA ASN A 66 10.42 37.99 14.97
C ASN A 66 11.11 37.08 15.99
N ASN A 67 11.09 35.76 15.75
CA ASN A 67 11.65 34.75 16.66
C ASN A 67 12.99 34.22 16.17
N GLY A 68 13.26 34.31 14.86
CA GLY A 68 14.46 33.73 14.23
C GLY A 68 14.26 32.29 13.78
N PHE A 69 15.36 31.59 13.50
CA PHE A 69 15.34 30.21 13.02
C PHE A 69 15.85 29.25 14.10
N PHE A 70 15.03 28.25 14.44
CA PHE A 70 15.36 27.20 15.40
C PHE A 70 15.45 25.84 14.67
N PRO A 71 16.64 25.23 14.57
CA PRO A 71 16.81 23.89 14.01
C PRO A 71 15.96 22.83 14.72
N GLU A 72 15.72 22.97 16.01
CA GLU A 72 14.90 22.08 16.85
C GLU A 72 13.46 22.05 16.33
N THR A 73 12.90 23.20 15.95
CA THR A 73 11.57 23.29 15.34
C THR A 73 11.50 22.54 14.02
N LEU A 74 12.56 22.55 13.21
CA LEU A 74 12.60 21.80 11.96
C LEU A 74 12.65 20.29 12.21
N VAL A 75 13.49 19.83 13.15
CA VAL A 75 13.52 18.42 13.56
C VAL A 75 12.14 17.99 14.07
N TRP A 76 11.53 18.82 14.92
CA TRP A 76 10.20 18.57 15.45
C TRP A 76 9.11 18.54 14.37
N THR A 77 9.20 19.42 13.37
CA THR A 77 8.34 19.40 12.18
C THR A 77 8.42 18.04 11.48
N VAL A 78 9.62 17.52 11.24
CA VAL A 78 9.82 16.19 10.64
C VAL A 78 9.26 15.08 11.53
N VAL A 79 9.46 15.14 12.85
CA VAL A 79 8.86 14.17 13.78
C VAL A 79 7.33 14.18 13.68
N MET A 80 6.71 15.37 13.70
CA MET A 80 5.26 15.50 13.55
C MET A 80 4.75 15.05 12.17
N MET A 81 5.52 15.28 11.10
CA MET A 81 5.25 14.73 9.78
C MET A 81 5.15 13.21 9.83
N PHE A 82 6.15 12.53 10.42
CA PHE A 82 6.14 11.07 10.56
C PHE A 82 5.04 10.57 11.48
N LEU A 83 4.78 11.20 12.63
CA LEU A 83 3.74 10.76 13.56
C LEU A 83 2.35 10.81 12.90
N THR A 84 2.03 11.94 12.25
CA THR A 84 0.73 12.10 11.57
C THR A 84 0.63 11.25 10.31
N GLY A 85 1.70 11.17 9.51
CA GLY A 85 1.79 10.29 8.34
C GLY A 85 1.65 8.81 8.71
N LEU A 86 2.26 8.34 9.80
CA LEU A 86 2.10 6.98 10.31
C LEU A 86 0.71 6.73 10.91
N GLY A 87 0.09 7.76 11.49
CA GLY A 87 -1.31 7.73 11.91
C GLY A 87 -2.26 7.40 10.75
N ILE A 88 -2.04 8.00 9.58
CA ILE A 88 -2.77 7.68 8.35
C ILE A 88 -2.36 6.30 7.81
N THR A 89 -1.08 6.07 7.55
CA THR A 89 -0.60 4.89 6.82
C THR A 89 -0.68 3.60 7.63
N ALA A 90 -0.12 3.56 8.84
CA ALA A 90 -0.18 2.37 9.69
C ALA A 90 -1.55 2.23 10.38
N GLY A 91 -2.20 3.35 10.68
CA GLY A 91 -3.52 3.41 11.33
C GLY A 91 -4.68 3.32 10.34
N TYR A 92 -5.12 4.47 9.82
CA TYR A 92 -6.35 4.60 9.02
C TYR A 92 -6.38 3.64 7.83
N HIS A 93 -5.28 3.58 7.11
CA HIS A 93 -5.12 2.73 5.95
C HIS A 93 -5.00 1.23 6.33
N ARG A 94 -3.88 0.83 6.94
CA ARG A 94 -3.57 -0.60 7.11
C ARG A 94 -4.35 -1.29 8.24
N LEU A 95 -4.57 -0.61 9.36
CA LEU A 95 -5.28 -1.17 10.52
C LEU A 95 -6.79 -1.09 10.32
N PHE A 96 -7.32 0.11 10.10
CA PHE A 96 -8.77 0.32 10.08
C PHE A 96 -9.38 -0.03 8.73
N SER A 97 -8.79 0.39 7.60
CA SER A 97 -9.39 0.13 6.28
C SER A 97 -9.20 -1.31 5.83
N HIS A 98 -7.96 -1.82 5.82
CA HIS A 98 -7.64 -3.17 5.30
C HIS A 98 -7.61 -4.28 6.35
N ARG A 99 -7.64 -3.93 7.64
CA ARG A 99 -7.57 -4.91 8.74
C ARG A 99 -6.40 -5.88 8.56
N SER A 100 -5.25 -5.35 8.15
CA SER A 100 -4.05 -6.13 7.82
C SER A 100 -3.30 -6.63 9.06
N TYR A 101 -3.62 -6.10 10.23
CA TYR A 101 -3.14 -6.56 11.53
C TYR A 101 -4.13 -6.16 12.64
N LYS A 102 -3.86 -6.60 13.87
CA LYS A 102 -4.55 -6.17 15.09
C LYS A 102 -3.55 -5.54 16.05
N THR A 103 -4.03 -4.69 16.95
CA THR A 103 -3.18 -3.98 17.91
C THR A 103 -3.87 -3.77 19.24
N THR A 104 -3.12 -3.36 20.26
CA THR A 104 -3.64 -2.99 21.58
C THR A 104 -4.46 -1.70 21.51
N TRP A 105 -5.28 -1.45 22.52
CA TRP A 105 -6.11 -0.23 22.56
C TRP A 105 -5.26 1.05 22.57
N PHE A 106 -4.07 1.02 23.20
CA PHE A 106 -3.21 2.19 23.32
C PHE A 106 -2.65 2.61 21.95
N VAL A 107 -2.09 1.66 21.19
CA VAL A 107 -1.58 1.93 19.84
C VAL A 107 -2.71 2.38 18.92
N LYS A 108 -3.89 1.76 19.04
CA LYS A 108 -5.09 2.19 18.30
C LYS A 108 -5.44 3.66 18.61
N LEU A 109 -5.44 4.06 19.88
CA LEU A 109 -5.68 5.44 20.28
C LEU A 109 -4.62 6.39 19.71
N MET A 110 -3.33 6.02 19.74
CA MET A 110 -2.27 6.84 19.15
C MET A 110 -2.48 7.07 17.65
N TYR A 111 -2.85 6.03 16.89
CA TYR A 111 -3.18 6.18 15.48
C TYR A 111 -4.40 7.07 15.24
N LEU A 112 -5.41 7.03 16.11
CA LEU A 112 -6.58 7.90 16.02
C LEU A 112 -6.25 9.37 16.29
N LEU A 113 -5.40 9.64 17.29
CA LEU A 113 -4.97 11.00 17.62
C LEU A 113 -4.08 11.60 16.52
N PHE A 114 -3.04 10.88 16.11
CA PHE A 114 -2.11 11.38 15.10
C PHE A 114 -2.65 11.31 13.67
N GLY A 115 -3.50 10.32 13.35
CA GLY A 115 -4.24 10.29 12.09
C GLY A 115 -5.25 11.44 12.01
N GLY A 116 -5.95 11.75 13.10
CA GLY A 116 -6.85 12.90 13.17
C GLY A 116 -6.13 14.23 12.99
N ALA A 117 -4.91 14.35 13.53
CA ALA A 117 -4.03 15.51 13.38
C ALA A 117 -3.54 15.77 11.93
N ALA A 118 -3.79 14.86 10.99
CA ALA A 118 -3.59 15.09 9.57
C ALA A 118 -4.71 15.92 8.92
N PHE A 119 -5.86 16.11 9.58
CA PHE A 119 -7.03 16.81 9.05
C PHE A 119 -7.56 16.27 7.70
N GLU A 120 -7.58 14.95 7.53
CA GLU A 120 -8.09 14.28 6.31
C GLU A 120 -9.49 13.68 6.48
N GLY A 121 -10.22 14.11 7.51
CA GLY A 121 -11.48 13.51 7.95
C GLY A 121 -11.30 12.64 9.18
N SER A 122 -12.40 12.27 9.82
CA SER A 122 -12.35 11.31 10.91
C SER A 122 -11.88 9.94 10.41
N ALA A 123 -11.42 9.06 11.30
CA ALA A 123 -11.05 7.70 10.90
C ALA A 123 -12.23 6.97 10.24
N ARG A 124 -13.46 7.25 10.67
CA ARG A 124 -14.69 6.68 10.12
C ARG A 124 -14.91 7.14 8.68
N GLU A 125 -14.87 8.45 8.44
CA GLU A 125 -15.05 9.06 7.12
C GLU A 125 -13.96 8.62 6.15
N TRP A 126 -12.70 8.71 6.57
CA TRP A 126 -11.54 8.36 5.76
C TRP A 126 -11.58 6.89 5.34
N CYS A 127 -11.86 5.97 6.28
CA CYS A 127 -11.94 4.54 5.97
C CYS A 127 -13.15 4.21 5.09
N CYS A 128 -14.28 4.90 5.25
CA CYS A 128 -15.44 4.75 4.38
C CYS A 128 -15.08 5.10 2.93
N ALA A 129 -14.51 6.28 2.71
CA ALA A 129 -14.09 6.74 1.39
C ALA A 129 -13.02 5.81 0.79
N HIS A 130 -12.01 5.42 1.57
CA HIS A 130 -10.93 4.56 1.10
C HIS A 130 -11.41 3.16 0.71
N ARG A 131 -12.32 2.54 1.49
CA ARG A 131 -12.92 1.25 1.12
C ARG A 131 -13.81 1.36 -0.12
N LYS A 132 -14.49 2.51 -0.36
CA LYS A 132 -15.20 2.77 -1.62
C LYS A 132 -14.24 2.84 -2.79
N HIS A 133 -13.12 3.57 -2.64
CA HIS A 133 -12.08 3.61 -3.67
C HIS A 133 -11.57 2.23 -4.04
N HIS A 134 -11.22 1.38 -3.07
CA HIS A 134 -10.77 0.02 -3.38
C HIS A 134 -11.84 -0.82 -4.11
N ARG A 135 -13.11 -0.63 -3.77
CA ARG A 135 -14.23 -1.34 -4.42
C ARG A 135 -14.49 -0.87 -5.85
N PHE A 136 -14.32 0.43 -6.12
CA PHE A 136 -14.72 1.08 -7.37
C PHE A 136 -13.54 1.71 -8.12
N VAL A 137 -12.30 1.30 -7.83
CA VAL A 137 -11.08 1.92 -8.34
C VAL A 137 -11.16 2.23 -9.84
N ASP A 138 -10.89 3.49 -10.20
CA ASP A 138 -10.97 4.04 -11.56
C ASP A 138 -12.36 4.00 -12.23
N GLN A 139 -13.40 3.62 -11.51
CA GLN A 139 -14.79 3.51 -11.99
C GLN A 139 -15.69 4.58 -11.36
N GLU A 140 -16.93 4.63 -11.82
CA GLU A 140 -17.95 5.44 -11.17
C GLU A 140 -18.18 4.93 -9.73
N GLY A 141 -18.24 5.86 -8.77
CA GLY A 141 -18.29 5.55 -7.34
C GLY A 141 -16.94 5.61 -6.61
N ASP A 142 -15.81 5.69 -7.32
CA ASP A 142 -14.52 6.01 -6.70
C ASP A 142 -14.47 7.51 -6.32
N PRO A 143 -14.34 7.85 -5.02
CA PRO A 143 -14.38 9.24 -4.56
C PRO A 143 -13.30 10.11 -5.19
N TYR A 144 -12.12 9.56 -5.46
CA TYR A 144 -10.97 10.28 -6.02
C TYR A 144 -10.52 9.71 -7.36
N ASN A 145 -11.50 9.30 -8.18
CA ASN A 145 -11.29 8.70 -9.49
C ASN A 145 -10.35 9.52 -10.41
N ILE A 146 -9.19 8.95 -10.72
CA ILE A 146 -8.18 9.55 -11.61
C ILE A 146 -8.66 9.78 -13.04
N LYS A 147 -9.69 9.07 -13.51
CA LYS A 147 -10.28 9.26 -14.84
C LYS A 147 -10.95 10.62 -15.01
N ARG A 148 -11.27 11.31 -13.91
CA ARG A 148 -11.73 12.71 -13.90
C ARG A 148 -10.59 13.73 -14.05
N GLY A 149 -9.34 13.26 -14.07
CA GLY A 149 -8.15 14.06 -14.28
C GLY A 149 -7.23 14.13 -13.06
N PHE A 150 -5.96 14.43 -13.31
CA PHE A 150 -4.91 14.49 -12.28
C PHE A 150 -5.27 15.43 -11.13
N TRP A 151 -5.72 16.65 -11.44
CA TRP A 151 -6.04 17.66 -10.43
C TRP A 151 -7.32 17.34 -9.65
N TYR A 152 -8.27 16.64 -10.28
CA TYR A 152 -9.43 16.12 -9.56
C TYR A 152 -8.99 15.12 -8.49
N ALA A 153 -8.19 14.11 -8.86
CA ALA A 153 -7.70 13.10 -7.93
C ALA A 153 -6.70 13.66 -6.90
N HIS A 154 -5.98 14.74 -7.22
CA HIS A 154 -5.09 15.38 -6.26
C HIS A 154 -5.88 16.16 -5.21
N VAL A 155 -6.69 17.15 -5.61
CA VAL A 155 -7.34 18.08 -4.67
C VAL A 155 -8.81 18.34 -4.96
N GLY A 156 -9.24 18.19 -6.23
CA GLY A 156 -10.62 18.49 -6.63
C GLY A 156 -11.66 17.63 -5.89
N TRP A 157 -11.35 16.38 -5.58
CA TRP A 157 -12.25 15.49 -4.82
C TRP A 157 -12.55 15.97 -3.39
N VAL A 158 -11.65 16.76 -2.79
CA VAL A 158 -11.84 17.35 -1.46
C VAL A 158 -12.73 18.59 -1.52
N VAL A 159 -12.59 19.36 -2.61
CA VAL A 159 -13.28 20.64 -2.82
C VAL A 159 -14.69 20.46 -3.36
N LEU A 160 -14.94 19.39 -4.11
CA LEU A 160 -16.25 19.11 -4.70
C LEU A 160 -17.04 18.16 -3.81
N LYS A 161 -18.33 18.47 -3.62
CA LYS A 161 -19.25 17.66 -2.83
C LYS A 161 -19.40 16.27 -3.47
N ALA A 162 -18.95 15.26 -2.74
CA ALA A 162 -19.25 13.87 -3.01
C ALA A 162 -20.39 13.39 -2.12
N ASP A 163 -21.20 12.45 -2.61
CA ASP A 163 -22.16 11.73 -1.75
C ASP A 163 -21.40 10.72 -0.89
N GLN A 164 -21.21 11.09 0.37
CA GLN A 164 -20.54 10.27 1.39
C GLN A 164 -21.53 9.55 2.32
N SER A 165 -22.85 9.66 2.06
CA SER A 165 -23.89 9.20 3.01
C SER A 165 -23.94 7.68 3.20
N ASP A 166 -23.55 6.91 2.19
CA ASP A 166 -23.48 5.45 2.29
C ASP A 166 -22.26 5.00 3.11
N GLU A 167 -22.51 4.52 4.33
CA GLU A 167 -21.50 3.92 5.21
C GLU A 167 -21.71 2.40 5.39
N SER A 168 -22.37 1.73 4.45
CA SER A 168 -22.62 0.29 4.51
C SER A 168 -21.33 -0.55 4.49
N ASN A 169 -20.22 0.01 4.01
CA ASN A 169 -18.92 -0.66 3.89
C ASN A 169 -18.05 -0.63 5.17
N ILE A 170 -18.52 0.00 6.26
CA ILE A 170 -17.77 0.13 7.54
C ILE A 170 -18.52 -0.36 8.80
N PRO A 171 -19.22 -1.52 8.78
CA PRO A 171 -20.00 -1.98 9.94
C PRO A 171 -19.15 -2.28 11.18
N ASP A 172 -17.87 -2.60 10.99
CA ASP A 172 -16.90 -2.80 12.07
C ASP A 172 -16.55 -1.50 12.80
N LEU A 173 -16.39 -0.39 12.06
CA LEU A 173 -15.99 0.89 12.64
C LEU A 173 -17.15 1.56 13.39
N LYS A 174 -18.39 1.30 12.95
CA LYS A 174 -19.61 1.76 13.64
C LYS A 174 -19.76 1.23 15.07
N ASN A 175 -19.06 0.15 15.41
CA ASN A 175 -19.09 -0.46 16.74
C ASN A 175 -17.77 -0.27 17.52
N ASP A 176 -16.75 0.38 16.95
CA ASP A 176 -15.49 0.61 17.65
C ASP A 176 -15.56 1.88 18.49
N LYS A 177 -15.62 1.72 19.81
CA LYS A 177 -15.75 2.84 20.77
C LYS A 177 -14.67 3.92 20.62
N TRP A 178 -13.45 3.56 20.20
CA TRP A 178 -12.37 4.53 20.04
C TRP A 178 -12.51 5.32 18.75
N VAL A 179 -12.95 4.67 17.68
CA VAL A 179 -13.28 5.34 16.42
C VAL A 179 -14.44 6.31 16.63
N LEU A 180 -15.52 5.87 17.31
CA LEU A 180 -16.65 6.75 17.63
C LEU A 180 -16.27 7.92 18.54
N PHE A 181 -15.37 7.70 19.50
CA PHE A 181 -14.81 8.79 20.32
C PHE A 181 -14.06 9.81 19.47
N GLN A 182 -13.16 9.34 18.59
CA GLN A 182 -12.39 10.21 17.71
C GLN A 182 -13.29 10.95 16.71
N ASP A 183 -14.30 10.29 16.15
CA ASP A 183 -15.31 10.86 15.24
C ASP A 183 -16.09 11.99 15.93
N ARG A 184 -16.58 11.74 17.15
CA ARG A 184 -17.36 12.72 17.94
C ARG A 184 -16.55 13.96 18.32
N PHE A 185 -15.26 13.80 18.63
CA PHE A 185 -14.38 14.89 19.08
C PHE A 185 -13.32 15.26 18.03
N TYR A 186 -13.58 14.98 16.76
CA TYR A 186 -12.58 15.04 15.71
C TYR A 186 -11.89 16.40 15.62
N ILE A 187 -12.65 17.48 15.45
CA ILE A 187 -12.08 18.83 15.24
C ILE A 187 -11.26 19.29 16.47
N PRO A 188 -11.77 19.23 17.72
CA PRO A 188 -10.96 19.57 18.88
C PRO A 188 -9.70 18.72 19.04
N LEU A 189 -9.78 17.41 18.82
CA LEU A 189 -8.61 16.52 18.93
C LEU A 189 -7.58 16.80 17.82
N ALA A 190 -8.03 16.99 16.59
CA ALA A 190 -7.17 17.31 15.45
C ALA A 190 -6.45 18.66 15.66
N ALA A 191 -7.15 19.69 16.13
CA ALA A 191 -6.56 20.99 16.46
C ALA A 191 -5.56 20.88 17.62
N MET A 192 -5.93 20.18 18.70
CA MET A 192 -5.05 20.01 19.85
C MET A 192 -3.77 19.25 19.48
N VAL A 193 -3.88 18.11 18.79
CA VAL A 193 -2.72 17.25 18.49
C VAL A 193 -1.93 17.74 17.27
N GLY A 194 -2.60 18.29 16.26
CA GLY A 194 -1.97 18.68 15.00
C GLY A 194 -1.45 20.11 14.94
N ILE A 195 -1.97 21.03 15.77
CA ILE A 195 -1.63 22.45 15.73
C ILE A 195 -1.06 22.92 17.07
N PHE A 196 -1.80 22.74 18.16
CA PHE A 196 -1.40 23.31 19.46
C PHE A 196 -0.31 22.50 20.18
N MET A 197 -0.37 21.17 20.14
CA MET A 197 0.66 20.33 20.76
C MET A 197 2.04 20.60 20.15
N PRO A 198 2.20 20.72 18.82
CA PRO A 198 3.47 21.14 18.23
C PRO A 198 3.99 22.48 18.76
N ALA A 199 3.09 23.47 18.92
CA ALA A 199 3.41 24.78 19.47
C ALA A 199 3.85 24.71 20.94
N PHE A 200 3.12 23.96 21.77
CA PHE A 200 3.45 23.80 23.19
C PHE A 200 4.75 23.02 23.41
N VAL A 201 5.02 21.99 22.62
CA VAL A 201 6.29 21.26 22.70
C VAL A 201 7.46 22.19 22.32
N ALA A 202 7.26 23.06 21.34
CA ALA A 202 8.29 24.01 20.92
C ALA A 202 8.63 25.10 21.97
N LEU A 203 7.79 25.28 23.00
CA LEU A 203 8.15 26.12 24.16
C LEU A 203 9.38 25.61 24.90
N ILE A 204 9.71 24.31 24.82
CA ILE A 204 10.89 23.72 25.47
C ILE A 204 12.18 24.41 24.99
N TRP A 205 12.22 24.86 23.74
CA TRP A 205 13.33 25.62 23.17
C TRP A 205 12.94 27.08 22.83
N GLY A 206 11.83 27.57 23.37
CA GLY A 206 11.40 28.97 23.26
C GLY A 206 10.73 29.38 21.94
N ASP A 207 10.36 28.44 21.05
CA ASP A 207 9.84 28.74 19.72
C ASP A 207 8.38 28.32 19.52
N PHE A 208 7.48 28.84 20.37
CA PHE A 208 6.04 28.55 20.28
C PHE A 208 5.47 28.78 18.87
N PHE A 209 5.82 29.90 18.24
CA PHE A 209 5.28 30.27 16.94
C PHE A 209 5.88 29.45 15.80
N GLY A 210 7.14 29.02 15.87
CA GLY A 210 7.66 28.03 14.94
C GLY A 210 6.99 26.67 15.10
N GLY A 211 6.72 26.24 16.34
CA GLY A 211 5.90 25.06 16.59
C GLY A 211 4.48 25.19 16.00
N LEU A 212 3.86 26.36 16.10
CA LEU A 212 2.52 26.62 15.58
C LEU A 212 2.47 26.68 14.04
N PHE A 213 3.30 27.52 13.43
CA PHE A 213 3.22 27.80 12.00
C PHE A 213 4.02 26.81 11.15
N ILE A 214 5.18 26.34 11.62
CA ILE A 214 6.04 25.41 10.87
C ILE A 214 5.67 23.96 11.20
N ALA A 215 5.78 23.54 12.47
CA ALA A 215 5.45 22.17 12.87
C ALA A 215 3.93 21.87 12.87
N GLY A 216 3.10 22.90 12.99
CA GLY A 216 1.65 22.85 12.78
C GLY A 216 1.28 23.04 11.31
N PHE A 217 1.20 24.28 10.82
CA PHE A 217 0.60 24.58 9.50
C PHE A 217 1.43 24.17 8.28
N VAL A 218 2.74 24.43 8.22
CA VAL A 218 3.57 23.98 7.06
C VAL A 218 3.55 22.47 6.94
N ARG A 219 3.76 21.77 8.06
CA ARG A 219 3.65 20.31 8.18
C ARG A 219 2.30 19.78 7.71
N LEU A 220 1.21 20.49 8.00
CA LEU A 220 -0.14 20.14 7.55
C LEU A 220 -0.25 20.15 6.03
N VAL A 221 0.14 21.26 5.42
CA VAL A 221 0.07 21.46 3.97
C VAL A 221 0.92 20.42 3.24
N LEU A 222 2.14 20.18 3.71
CA LEU A 222 3.02 19.16 3.12
C LEU A 222 2.41 17.77 3.19
N ASN A 223 1.87 17.37 4.35
CA ASN A 223 1.27 16.05 4.50
C ASN A 223 0.02 15.86 3.64
N HIS A 224 -0.85 16.88 3.50
CA HIS A 224 -1.97 16.81 2.57
C HIS A 224 -1.50 16.53 1.15
N HIS A 225 -0.55 17.30 0.63
CA HIS A 225 -0.04 17.08 -0.72
C HIS A 225 0.62 15.70 -0.88
N PHE A 226 1.34 15.21 0.14
CA PHE A 226 1.92 13.88 0.11
C PHE A 226 0.84 12.80 0.05
N THR A 227 -0.18 12.86 0.89
CA THR A 227 -1.31 11.92 0.82
C THR A 227 -2.03 12.01 -0.53
N PHE A 228 -2.28 13.22 -1.02
CA PHE A 228 -2.96 13.46 -2.29
C PHE A 228 -2.17 12.96 -3.51
N PHE A 229 -0.83 12.90 -3.44
CA PHE A 229 -0.02 12.27 -4.49
C PHE A 229 -0.26 10.77 -4.61
N ILE A 230 -0.75 10.09 -3.57
CA ILE A 230 -1.13 8.68 -3.68
C ILE A 230 -2.30 8.54 -4.66
N ASN A 231 -3.30 9.41 -4.55
CA ASN A 231 -4.48 9.39 -5.43
C ASN A 231 -4.15 9.87 -6.85
N SER A 232 -3.27 10.88 -6.99
CA SER A 232 -2.92 11.45 -8.30
C SER A 232 -1.69 10.83 -8.93
N TYR A 233 -0.51 11.06 -8.35
CA TYR A 233 0.77 10.60 -8.92
C TYR A 233 0.84 9.09 -9.03
N CYS A 234 0.48 8.35 -7.98
CA CYS A 234 0.52 6.88 -8.02
C CYS A 234 -0.57 6.25 -8.90
N HIS A 235 -1.48 7.04 -9.49
CA HIS A 235 -2.39 6.59 -10.55
C HIS A 235 -2.02 7.14 -11.94
N PHE A 236 -0.93 7.90 -12.06
CA PHE A 236 -0.53 8.52 -13.32
C PHE A 236 0.91 8.14 -13.74
N PHE A 237 1.85 8.15 -12.79
CA PHE A 237 3.27 7.91 -13.03
C PHE A 237 3.81 6.73 -12.21
N GLY A 238 4.75 5.99 -12.77
CA GLY A 238 5.39 4.83 -12.11
C GLY A 238 5.23 3.53 -12.88
N LYS A 239 5.35 2.40 -12.18
CA LYS A 239 5.39 1.05 -12.78
C LYS A 239 4.23 0.19 -12.29
N GLN A 240 3.82 -0.81 -13.08
CA GLN A 240 2.74 -1.73 -12.70
C GLN A 240 3.22 -3.18 -12.56
N PRO A 241 4.18 -3.49 -11.68
CA PRO A 241 4.81 -4.82 -11.65
C PRO A 241 3.86 -5.97 -11.29
N TYR A 242 2.68 -5.74 -10.73
CA TYR A 242 1.79 -6.78 -10.21
C TYR A 242 0.41 -6.84 -10.89
N SER A 243 -0.15 -5.73 -11.37
CA SER A 243 -1.44 -5.74 -12.08
C SER A 243 -1.60 -4.52 -12.99
N ASP A 244 -2.28 -4.66 -14.11
CA ASP A 244 -2.74 -3.55 -14.98
C ASP A 244 -4.27 -3.42 -15.04
N LYS A 245 -4.98 -4.07 -14.11
CA LYS A 245 -6.46 -4.00 -14.02
C LYS A 245 -6.98 -2.61 -13.67
N ASN A 246 -6.17 -1.82 -12.97
CA ASN A 246 -6.40 -0.42 -12.66
C ASN A 246 -5.12 0.38 -12.92
N THR A 247 -5.18 1.68 -12.71
CA THR A 247 -4.09 2.63 -13.00
C THR A 247 -3.07 2.78 -11.87
N ALA A 248 -3.22 2.07 -10.75
CA ALA A 248 -2.28 2.15 -9.63
C ALA A 248 -0.87 1.74 -10.06
N ARG A 249 0.13 2.49 -9.62
CA ARG A 249 1.54 2.41 -10.02
C ARG A 249 2.46 2.53 -8.80
N ASP A 250 3.53 1.73 -8.83
CA ASP A 250 4.63 1.80 -7.89
C ASP A 250 5.61 2.92 -8.27
N SER A 251 5.96 3.74 -7.28
CA SER A 251 7.01 4.77 -7.37
C SER A 251 7.83 4.81 -6.09
N THR A 252 9.09 4.35 -6.15
CA THR A 252 10.02 4.43 -5.00
C THR A 252 10.28 5.88 -4.59
N PHE A 253 10.35 6.81 -5.55
CA PHE A 253 10.56 8.23 -5.28
C PHE A 253 9.42 8.82 -4.45
N ILE A 254 8.17 8.58 -4.87
CA ILE A 254 7.00 9.06 -4.12
C ILE A 254 6.84 8.32 -2.79
N SER A 255 7.20 7.04 -2.73
CA SER A 255 7.15 6.26 -1.48
C SER A 255 7.95 6.91 -0.33
N PHE A 256 9.00 7.67 -0.64
CA PHE A 256 9.74 8.42 0.39
C PHE A 256 8.87 9.51 1.04
N PHE A 257 8.19 10.31 0.24
CA PHE A 257 7.32 11.39 0.71
C PHE A 257 6.01 10.87 1.30
N THR A 258 5.51 9.73 0.81
CA THR A 258 4.24 9.13 1.24
C THR A 258 4.42 8.02 2.27
N TYR A 259 5.53 8.00 3.00
CA TYR A 259 5.77 7.09 4.12
C TYR A 259 5.59 5.59 3.79
N GLY A 260 5.88 5.19 2.54
CA GLY A 260 5.72 3.81 2.07
C GLY A 260 4.55 3.56 1.14
N GLU A 261 3.62 4.52 1.01
CA GLU A 261 2.38 4.33 0.24
C GLU A 261 2.57 4.43 -1.27
N GLY A 262 3.77 4.80 -1.73
CA GLY A 262 4.11 4.89 -3.13
C GLY A 262 4.20 3.55 -3.87
N TYR A 263 4.24 2.42 -3.17
CA TYR A 263 4.12 1.08 -3.76
C TYR A 263 2.66 0.70 -4.02
N HIS A 264 1.96 1.56 -4.76
CA HIS A 264 0.51 1.53 -4.87
C HIS A 264 -0.01 0.41 -5.78
N ASN A 265 0.76 -0.02 -6.78
CA ASN A 265 0.38 -1.16 -7.61
C ASN A 265 0.44 -2.47 -6.81
N PHE A 266 1.44 -2.61 -5.93
CA PHE A 266 1.48 -3.74 -5.00
C PHE A 266 0.26 -3.71 -4.08
N HIS A 267 0.00 -2.56 -3.47
CA HIS A 267 -1.12 -2.36 -2.56
C HIS A 267 -2.45 -2.78 -3.18
N HIS A 268 -2.79 -2.24 -4.36
CA HIS A 268 -4.01 -2.61 -5.07
C HIS A 268 -4.10 -4.09 -5.49
N ALA A 269 -2.95 -4.74 -5.75
CA ALA A 269 -2.93 -6.17 -6.06
C ALA A 269 -3.07 -7.06 -4.81
N PHE A 270 -2.68 -6.56 -3.64
CA PHE A 270 -2.51 -7.34 -2.41
C PHE A 270 -2.90 -6.54 -1.15
N GLU A 271 -4.04 -5.86 -1.18
CA GLU A 271 -4.49 -4.89 -0.18
C GLU A 271 -4.58 -5.42 1.26
N GLY A 272 -4.65 -6.75 1.42
CA GLY A 272 -4.66 -7.41 2.72
C GLY A 272 -3.28 -7.59 3.36
N ASP A 273 -2.17 -7.33 2.66
CA ASP A 273 -0.81 -7.36 3.23
C ASP A 273 -0.57 -6.11 4.06
N TYR A 274 0.00 -6.23 5.26
CA TYR A 274 0.33 -5.06 6.09
C TYR A 274 1.52 -4.23 5.54
N ARG A 275 2.14 -4.67 4.44
CA ARG A 275 3.28 -4.02 3.79
C ARG A 275 2.83 -3.49 2.44
N ASN A 276 3.30 -2.29 2.10
CA ASN A 276 3.27 -1.83 0.73
C ASN A 276 4.63 -2.08 0.07
N GLY A 277 5.71 -1.74 0.77
CA GLY A 277 7.07 -2.10 0.38
C GLY A 277 7.38 -3.54 0.74
N VAL A 278 7.22 -4.47 -0.20
CA VAL A 278 7.33 -5.92 0.04
C VAL A 278 8.73 -6.35 0.50
N ARG A 279 9.77 -5.76 -0.09
CA ARG A 279 11.15 -6.10 0.25
C ARG A 279 11.54 -5.41 1.54
N PHE A 280 12.48 -5.99 2.26
CA PHE A 280 12.92 -5.43 3.53
C PHE A 280 13.43 -3.99 3.40
N PHE A 281 14.19 -3.70 2.33
CA PHE A 281 14.80 -2.40 2.03
C PHE A 281 13.89 -1.45 1.23
N ASP A 282 12.70 -1.88 0.80
CA ASP A 282 11.72 -0.95 0.22
C ASP A 282 11.31 0.03 1.34
N PHE A 283 11.45 1.32 1.09
CA PHE A 283 11.19 2.35 2.11
C PHE A 283 9.71 2.36 2.46
N ASP A 284 9.39 1.80 3.63
CA ASP A 284 8.04 1.68 4.16
C ASP A 284 8.12 1.75 5.69
N PRO A 285 8.20 2.98 6.25
CA PRO A 285 8.18 3.22 7.69
C PRO A 285 7.02 2.56 8.41
N GLY A 286 5.82 2.52 7.80
CA GLY A 286 4.65 1.85 8.35
C GLY A 286 4.89 0.35 8.59
N LYS A 287 5.51 -0.35 7.63
CA LYS A 287 5.91 -1.76 7.76
C LYS A 287 6.88 -1.96 8.92
N TRP A 288 7.89 -1.10 9.05
CA TRP A 288 8.89 -1.24 10.10
C TRP A 288 8.30 -0.95 11.47
N LEU A 289 7.45 0.07 11.59
CA LEU A 289 6.71 0.38 12.82
C LEU A 289 5.84 -0.81 13.24
N ILE A 290 4.96 -1.31 12.36
CA ILE A 290 4.05 -2.42 12.67
C ILE A 290 4.85 -3.69 13.03
N TRP A 291 5.95 -3.95 12.34
CA TRP A 291 6.83 -5.07 12.68
C TRP A 291 7.48 -4.90 14.05
N GLY A 292 7.99 -3.71 14.38
CA GLY A 292 8.55 -3.42 15.70
C GLY A 292 7.53 -3.57 16.83
N LEU A 293 6.32 -3.01 16.64
CA LEU A 293 5.19 -3.20 17.57
C LEU A 293 4.86 -4.67 17.78
N SER A 294 5.00 -5.51 16.74
CA SER A 294 4.75 -6.95 16.87
C SER A 294 5.79 -7.67 17.73
N LYS A 295 7.03 -7.18 17.75
CA LYS A 295 8.09 -7.70 18.62
C LYS A 295 7.89 -7.33 20.08
N MET A 296 7.22 -6.22 20.35
CA MET A 296 6.85 -5.79 21.70
C MET A 296 5.51 -6.38 22.18
N GLY A 297 4.83 -7.19 21.35
CA GLY A 297 3.50 -7.74 21.66
C GLY A 297 2.36 -6.72 21.53
N TRP A 298 2.60 -5.54 20.94
CA TRP A 298 1.59 -4.50 20.77
C TRP A 298 0.85 -4.60 19.44
N ALA A 299 1.38 -5.35 18.46
CA ALA A 299 0.71 -5.70 17.22
C ALA A 299 0.73 -7.21 16.99
N PHE A 300 -0.34 -7.78 16.46
CA PHE A 300 -0.50 -9.21 16.28
C PHE A 300 -1.34 -9.52 15.04
N ASN A 301 -1.32 -10.79 14.60
CA ASN A 301 -2.02 -11.25 13.40
C ASN A 301 -1.66 -10.45 12.12
N LEU A 302 -0.39 -10.13 11.94
CA LEU A 302 0.12 -9.43 10.76
C LEU A 302 -0.08 -10.31 9.51
N LYS A 303 -0.99 -9.89 8.63
CA LYS A 303 -1.28 -10.58 7.37
C LYS A 303 -0.16 -10.31 6.36
N LYS A 304 0.43 -11.38 5.83
CA LYS A 304 1.47 -11.36 4.80
C LYS A 304 1.07 -12.26 3.65
N VAL A 305 1.09 -11.75 2.44
CA VAL A 305 0.91 -12.57 1.24
C VAL A 305 2.15 -13.44 1.04
N ASN A 306 1.91 -14.70 0.66
CA ASN A 306 2.96 -15.67 0.40
C ASN A 306 3.90 -15.17 -0.72
N SER A 307 5.21 -15.28 -0.52
CA SER A 307 6.21 -14.78 -1.47
C SER A 307 6.17 -15.48 -2.83
N LEU A 308 5.74 -16.75 -2.88
CA LEU A 308 5.50 -17.47 -4.13
C LEU A 308 4.37 -16.82 -4.93
N ARG A 309 3.26 -16.46 -4.27
CA ARG A 309 2.13 -15.78 -4.92
C ARG A 309 2.55 -14.42 -5.49
N ILE A 310 3.27 -13.62 -4.69
CA ILE A 310 3.78 -12.31 -5.14
C ILE A 310 4.70 -12.47 -6.35
N LEU A 311 5.62 -13.46 -6.30
CA LEU A 311 6.53 -13.73 -7.40
C LEU A 311 5.79 -14.19 -8.65
N ALA A 312 4.87 -15.14 -8.52
CA ALA A 312 4.06 -15.65 -9.62
C ALA A 312 3.26 -14.54 -10.31
N THR A 313 2.60 -13.66 -9.55
CA THR A 313 1.87 -12.51 -10.08
C THR A 313 2.78 -11.58 -10.88
N ARG A 314 3.99 -11.30 -10.36
CA ARG A 314 4.96 -10.46 -11.08
C ARG A 314 5.46 -11.11 -12.38
N LEU A 315 5.80 -12.40 -12.34
CA LEU A 315 6.23 -13.13 -13.53
C LEU A 315 5.12 -13.18 -14.58
N ALA A 316 3.86 -13.36 -14.18
CA ALA A 316 2.72 -13.34 -15.09
C ALA A 316 2.55 -11.97 -15.77
N MET A 317 2.73 -10.86 -15.04
CA MET A 317 2.70 -9.52 -15.62
C MET A 317 3.84 -9.28 -16.61
N ASP A 318 5.06 -9.74 -16.28
CA ASP A 318 6.20 -9.63 -17.17
C ASP A 318 6.00 -10.49 -18.44
N GLU A 319 5.45 -11.69 -18.30
CA GLU A 319 5.09 -12.59 -19.41
C GLU A 319 4.05 -11.97 -20.33
N MET A 320 2.97 -11.40 -19.79
CA MET A 320 1.95 -10.71 -20.60
C MET A 320 2.55 -9.55 -21.41
N ARG A 321 3.47 -8.76 -20.83
CA ARG A 321 4.17 -7.69 -21.55
C ARG A 321 5.08 -8.24 -22.65
N LEU A 322 5.77 -9.33 -22.36
CA LEU A 322 6.63 -10.02 -23.31
C LEU A 322 5.83 -10.57 -24.50
N GLN A 323 4.67 -11.17 -24.26
CA GLN A 323 3.75 -11.65 -25.30
C GLN A 323 3.34 -10.49 -26.23
N LYS A 324 2.90 -9.35 -25.68
CA LYS A 324 2.57 -8.14 -26.48
C LYS A 324 3.75 -7.63 -27.32
N LYS A 325 4.99 -7.75 -26.83
CA LYS A 325 6.21 -7.34 -27.55
C LYS A 325 6.55 -8.29 -28.70
N TRP A 326 6.40 -9.61 -28.48
CA TRP A 326 6.77 -10.65 -29.45
C TRP A 326 5.66 -11.09 -30.38
N GLU A 327 4.41 -10.69 -30.17
CA GLU A 327 3.33 -10.83 -31.17
C GLU A 327 3.74 -10.24 -32.53
N ARG A 328 4.62 -9.23 -32.51
CA ARG A 328 5.19 -8.59 -33.70
C ARG A 328 6.30 -9.40 -34.39
N GLN A 329 6.77 -10.49 -33.78
CA GLN A 329 7.87 -11.34 -34.26
C GLN A 329 7.41 -12.80 -34.40
N ALA A 330 6.51 -13.04 -35.36
CA ALA A 330 5.81 -14.32 -35.52
C ALA A 330 6.71 -15.56 -35.71
N LYS A 331 7.94 -15.38 -36.23
CA LYS A 331 8.82 -16.47 -36.70
C LYS A 331 9.30 -17.43 -35.61
N TYR A 332 9.39 -17.01 -34.34
CA TYR A 332 9.95 -17.83 -33.24
C TYR A 332 9.00 -17.97 -32.04
N ARG A 333 7.69 -17.77 -32.26
CA ARG A 333 6.69 -17.64 -31.19
C ARG A 333 6.65 -18.85 -30.25
N GLU A 334 6.63 -20.06 -30.79
CA GLU A 334 6.48 -21.30 -30.00
C GLU A 334 7.72 -21.59 -29.14
N GLU A 335 8.91 -21.42 -29.70
CA GLU A 335 10.19 -21.62 -29.00
C GLU A 335 10.33 -20.64 -27.83
N TRP A 336 9.96 -19.37 -28.05
CA TRP A 336 9.92 -18.36 -27.00
C TRP A 336 8.91 -18.70 -25.91
N GLN A 337 7.69 -19.11 -26.28
CA GLN A 337 6.66 -19.50 -25.31
C GLN A 337 7.13 -20.68 -24.45
N ALA A 338 7.69 -21.72 -25.08
CA ALA A 338 8.24 -22.87 -24.37
C ALA A 338 9.40 -22.45 -23.44
N PHE A 339 10.28 -21.56 -23.89
CA PHE A 339 11.39 -21.06 -23.07
C PHE A 339 10.91 -20.24 -21.86
N VAL A 340 9.99 -19.31 -22.06
CA VAL A 340 9.38 -18.49 -20.99
C VAL A 340 8.68 -19.40 -19.98
N LEU A 341 7.87 -20.36 -20.44
CA LEU A 341 7.16 -21.30 -19.58
C LEU A 341 8.14 -22.15 -18.74
N ARG A 342 9.19 -22.69 -19.37
CA ARG A 342 10.23 -23.46 -18.67
C ARG A 342 10.93 -22.63 -17.60
N THR A 343 11.36 -21.41 -17.94
CA THR A 343 12.06 -20.51 -17.03
C THR A 343 11.16 -20.12 -15.85
N ARG A 344 9.91 -19.76 -16.12
CA ARG A 344 8.90 -19.44 -15.09
C ARG A 344 8.71 -20.60 -14.13
N ASN A 345 8.47 -21.80 -14.65
CA ASN A 345 8.23 -22.99 -13.83
C ASN A 345 9.46 -23.34 -12.97
N LYS A 346 10.67 -23.20 -13.51
CA LYS A 346 11.93 -23.38 -12.76
C LYS A 346 12.03 -22.40 -11.59
N ILE A 347 11.77 -21.10 -11.83
CA ILE A 347 11.80 -20.07 -10.79
C ILE A 347 10.76 -20.34 -9.70
N LEU A 348 9.53 -20.67 -10.08
CA LEU A 348 8.44 -20.92 -9.13
C LEU A 348 8.70 -22.16 -8.27
N LYS A 349 9.17 -23.27 -8.88
CA LYS A 349 9.56 -24.47 -8.14
C LYS A 349 10.70 -24.20 -7.16
N ALA A 350 11.72 -23.44 -7.56
CA ALA A 350 12.81 -23.06 -6.66
C ALA A 350 12.30 -22.18 -5.49
N GLN A 351 11.40 -21.24 -5.77
CA GLN A 351 10.81 -20.38 -4.74
C GLN A 351 9.93 -21.17 -3.76
N GLU A 352 9.14 -22.12 -4.26
CA GLU A 352 8.33 -23.04 -3.45
C GLU A 352 9.21 -23.91 -2.54
N ARG A 353 10.22 -24.57 -3.13
CA ARG A 353 11.18 -25.39 -2.38
C ARG A 353 11.91 -24.60 -1.31
N PHE A 354 12.29 -23.36 -1.59
CA PHE A 354 12.93 -22.49 -0.60
C PHE A 354 12.01 -22.17 0.58
N ILE A 355 10.70 -21.99 0.34
CA ILE A 355 9.72 -21.74 1.40
C ILE A 355 9.56 -22.99 2.27
N GLU A 356 9.44 -24.17 1.68
CA GLU A 356 9.36 -25.45 2.39
C GLU A 356 10.57 -25.67 3.30
N LEU A 357 11.78 -25.56 2.75
CA LEU A 357 13.02 -25.74 3.51
C LEU A 357 13.14 -24.75 4.65
N LYS A 358 12.73 -23.50 4.43
CA LYS A 358 12.73 -22.48 5.48
C LYS A 358 11.75 -22.81 6.59
N ALA A 359 10.56 -23.33 6.26
CA ALA A 359 9.57 -23.75 7.25
C ALA A 359 10.08 -24.93 8.08
N GLU A 360 10.66 -25.94 7.43
CA GLU A 360 11.28 -27.10 8.07
C GLU A 360 12.42 -26.68 9.02
N TYR A 361 13.27 -25.75 8.59
CA TYR A 361 14.34 -25.17 9.40
C TYR A 361 13.79 -24.45 10.65
N GLN A 362 12.72 -23.66 10.52
CA GLN A 362 12.14 -22.96 11.68
C GLN A 362 11.51 -23.93 12.68
N GLN A 363 10.82 -24.97 12.18
CA GLN A 363 10.24 -26.00 13.03
C GLN A 363 11.33 -26.73 13.82
N MET A 364 12.40 -27.20 13.16
CA MET A 364 13.52 -27.85 13.83
C MET A 364 14.19 -26.97 14.88
N LYS A 365 14.37 -25.68 14.58
CA LYS A 365 14.96 -24.74 15.54
C LYS A 365 14.09 -24.59 16.81
N GLN A 366 12.77 -24.65 16.66
CA GLN A 366 11.84 -24.55 17.77
C GLN A 366 11.84 -25.81 18.65
N ASP A 367 12.00 -26.98 18.03
CA ASP A 367 11.95 -28.28 18.71
C ASP A 367 13.19 -28.55 19.59
N ARG A 368 14.25 -27.71 19.52
CA ARG A 368 15.49 -27.77 20.34
C ARG A 368 16.10 -29.17 20.46
N ILE A 369 16.06 -29.96 19.39
CA ILE A 369 16.61 -31.32 19.42
C ILE A 369 18.12 -31.23 19.17
N ASP A 370 18.93 -31.46 20.20
CA ASP A 370 20.40 -31.42 20.14
C ASP A 370 21.01 -32.45 19.17
N LEU A 371 20.25 -33.50 18.81
CA LEU A 371 20.60 -34.56 17.85
C LEU A 371 20.52 -34.14 16.36
N VAL A 372 20.23 -32.88 16.04
CA VAL A 372 19.87 -32.46 14.67
C VAL A 372 20.91 -31.57 14.02
N HIS A 373 22.11 -31.43 14.60
CA HIS A 373 23.16 -30.56 14.05
C HIS A 373 23.46 -30.85 12.57
N GLU A 374 23.67 -32.13 12.21
CA GLU A 374 23.93 -32.53 10.82
C GLU A 374 22.77 -32.20 9.87
N ARG A 375 21.53 -32.44 10.31
CA ARG A 375 20.34 -32.16 9.48
C ARG A 375 20.07 -30.65 9.36
N VAL A 376 20.33 -29.86 10.41
CA VAL A 376 20.29 -28.40 10.35
C VAL A 376 21.34 -27.87 9.37
N VAL A 377 22.57 -28.38 9.44
CA VAL A 377 23.66 -28.03 8.51
C VAL A 377 23.29 -28.43 7.08
N HIS A 378 22.72 -29.63 6.87
CA HIS A 378 22.23 -30.06 5.56
C HIS A 378 21.14 -29.11 5.02
N LEU A 379 20.14 -28.77 5.84
CA LEU A 379 19.10 -27.81 5.44
C LEU A 379 19.67 -26.44 5.08
N GLN A 380 20.65 -25.94 5.84
CA GLN A 380 21.31 -24.66 5.53
C GLN A 380 22.01 -24.71 4.17
N HIS A 381 22.72 -25.80 3.86
CA HIS A 381 23.34 -26.01 2.55
C HIS A 381 22.29 -26.10 1.44
N GLU A 382 21.20 -26.84 1.66
CA GLU A 382 20.11 -26.97 0.69
C GLU A 382 19.43 -25.63 0.41
N MET A 383 19.10 -24.88 1.47
CA MET A 383 18.56 -23.52 1.35
C MET A 383 19.50 -22.59 0.58
N LYS A 384 20.82 -22.69 0.80
CA LYS A 384 21.83 -21.90 0.06
C LYS A 384 21.83 -22.27 -1.43
N ARG A 385 21.78 -23.57 -1.75
CA ARG A 385 21.72 -24.08 -3.13
C ARG A 385 20.46 -23.60 -3.85
N VAL A 386 19.28 -23.81 -3.26
CA VAL A 386 17.99 -23.40 -3.86
C VAL A 386 17.89 -21.88 -4.00
N LYS A 387 18.46 -21.11 -3.04
CA LYS A 387 18.55 -19.66 -3.16
C LYS A 387 19.42 -19.21 -4.35
N GLU A 388 20.49 -19.94 -4.64
CA GLU A 388 21.32 -19.68 -5.82
C GLU A 388 20.61 -20.07 -7.13
N GLU A 389 19.91 -21.20 -7.16
CA GLU A 389 19.05 -21.59 -8.29
C GLU A 389 17.99 -20.51 -8.59
N LEU A 390 17.35 -19.98 -7.55
CA LEU A 390 16.39 -18.88 -7.66
C LEU A 390 17.07 -17.62 -8.20
N ARG A 391 18.28 -17.29 -7.73
CA ARG A 391 19.05 -16.12 -8.19
C ARG A 391 19.35 -16.23 -9.69
N LEU A 392 19.85 -17.38 -10.14
CA LEU A 392 20.18 -17.66 -11.53
C LEU A 392 18.93 -17.63 -12.42
N GLY A 393 17.83 -18.27 -11.99
CA GLY A 393 16.56 -18.22 -12.71
C GLY A 393 16.02 -16.79 -12.86
N LEU A 394 16.10 -15.97 -11.82
CA LEU A 394 15.71 -14.54 -11.89
C LEU A 394 16.64 -13.71 -12.77
N GLN A 395 17.93 -14.07 -12.90
CA GLN A 395 18.85 -13.43 -13.83
C GLN A 395 18.50 -13.77 -15.28
N GLU A 396 18.30 -15.05 -15.58
CA GLU A 396 17.81 -15.55 -16.86
C GLU A 396 16.51 -14.84 -17.28
N TRP A 397 15.55 -14.72 -16.34
CA TRP A 397 14.32 -13.96 -16.56
C TRP A 397 14.54 -12.48 -16.87
N LYS A 398 15.49 -11.81 -16.21
CA LYS A 398 15.82 -10.40 -16.50
C LYS A 398 16.39 -10.23 -17.91
N PHE A 399 17.24 -11.14 -18.35
CA PHE A 399 17.76 -11.12 -19.72
C PHE A 399 16.63 -11.30 -20.74
N LEU A 400 15.64 -12.15 -20.45
CA LEU A 400 14.45 -12.30 -21.28
C LEU A 400 13.67 -10.99 -21.44
N ILE A 401 13.31 -10.34 -20.32
CA ILE A 401 12.54 -9.09 -20.35
C ILE A 401 13.27 -8.00 -21.13
N ARG A 402 14.60 -7.94 -21.03
CA ARG A 402 15.43 -6.97 -21.74
C ARG A 402 15.58 -7.26 -23.24
N GLY A 403 15.13 -8.42 -23.72
CA GLY A 403 15.34 -8.86 -25.11
C GLY A 403 16.81 -9.11 -25.43
N GLN A 404 17.62 -9.43 -24.41
CA GLN A 404 19.06 -9.68 -24.55
C GLN A 404 19.37 -11.17 -24.77
N TYR A 405 18.35 -12.02 -24.84
CA TYR A 405 18.52 -13.41 -25.28
C TYR A 405 18.59 -13.45 -26.80
N VAL A 406 19.75 -13.81 -27.33
CA VAL A 406 19.84 -14.38 -28.68
C VAL A 406 19.45 -15.84 -28.54
N LEU A 407 18.34 -16.25 -29.17
CA LEU A 407 18.13 -17.67 -29.45
C LEU A 407 19.29 -18.10 -30.37
N VAL A 408 20.38 -18.58 -29.78
CA VAL A 408 21.36 -19.32 -30.56
C VAL A 408 20.64 -20.62 -30.90
N PRO A 409 20.32 -20.88 -32.18
CA PRO A 409 19.75 -22.16 -32.54
C PRO A 409 20.78 -23.21 -32.14
N ILE A 410 20.43 -24.04 -31.16
CA ILE A 410 21.19 -25.25 -30.89
C ILE A 410 20.97 -26.09 -32.15
N LYS A 411 21.90 -25.99 -33.11
CA LYS A 411 22.04 -26.98 -34.15
C LYS A 411 22.41 -28.26 -33.42
N ILE A 412 21.40 -29.11 -33.21
CA ILE A 412 21.63 -30.52 -32.92
C ILE A 412 22.21 -31.06 -34.23
N GLY A 413 23.54 -31.14 -34.27
CA GLY A 413 24.30 -31.79 -35.33
C GLY A 413 24.41 -33.27 -35.06
#